data_AF-A0A833CZ15-F1
#
_entry.id   AF-A0A833CZ15-F1
#
_cell.length_a   1.000
_cell.length_b   1.000
_cell.length_c   1.000
_cell.angle_alpha   90.00
_cell.angle_beta   90.00
_cell.angle_gamma   90.00
#
_symmetry.space_group_name_H-M   'P 1'
#
loop_
_entity.id
_entity.type
_entity.pdbx_description
1 polymer ?
#
loop_
_entity_poly.entity_id
_entity_poly.type
_entity_poly.pdbx_seq_one_letter_code
_entity_poly.pdbx_strand_id
1 'polypeptide(L)'
;SSVIVKGEGLGTEKTKGIDFALNAEARDVILKDLKYLWPKGMAEVPRDWVTRNIKMGKVPYVDLNLKGRLVDVFHDVKMHLDQLEGKIDIANVSVDYLKGMPSATGVFGQALYDQKNFRIQVNKGECHGQKIVKGNILITKMDEVDQDISIDLNIEGSVKSALELIDFDPLHYAREMKLKSDTAHGYAKTHLKLDFPLETTVTLKEVKVDIKSNLERVRLEAPIQILPVQISAGDFLIVVDQNRLLFKGDALLNQSKAHITWQRNFLASESLKNKLEVTSDFDAKLWAFLGLEKIGTVEGISPLHLVYDDFSNTANLQLKMNTNNMYMRIFGTSKEKGSPGHVEIDARFKQDQLAEIKKFDCVAGDAISIQGSAEFTPGQVLPNKINVNSFKLGKTKIKPKFKLKKNKTYRLTIEGGILDLESILDQLQNETDAQDFKESFDADVKLDELYVLGERPLKKVEFNTSMVGGMVRKLNMRGYFATTQMPRALFVVVNSPKNGERVLEVTTNHFGELMQSLGLSDRLLRGRLVIKASHDNKPKSPWIGRFKIYDFNLKDPPVLGKLLSLAFPTDFMD
;
A
#
# COMPACT_ATOMS: atom_id res chain seq x y z
N SER A 1 -48.37 -3.03 -33.42
CA SER A 1 -47.50 -2.59 -34.53
C SER A 1 -48.32 -2.43 -35.79
N SER A 2 -48.15 -1.35 -36.53
CA SER A 2 -48.65 -1.23 -37.92
C SER A 2 -47.46 -1.32 -38.87
N VAL A 3 -47.55 -2.14 -39.90
CA VAL A 3 -46.52 -2.29 -40.94
C VAL A 3 -47.14 -1.91 -42.27
N ILE A 4 -46.52 -0.98 -42.99
CA ILE A 4 -46.92 -0.54 -44.33
C ILE A 4 -45.75 -0.84 -45.25
N VAL A 5 -45.98 -1.66 -46.27
CA VAL A 5 -44.99 -1.98 -47.30
C VAL A 5 -45.55 -1.51 -48.64
N LYS A 6 -44.80 -0.65 -49.34
CA LYS A 6 -45.09 -0.21 -50.70
C LYS A 6 -43.91 -0.60 -51.58
N GLY A 7 -44.17 -1.39 -52.62
CA GLY A 7 -43.15 -1.80 -53.58
C GLY A 7 -43.63 -1.59 -55.01
N GLU A 8 -42.71 -1.23 -55.89
CA GLU A 8 -42.91 -1.18 -57.33
C GLU A 8 -41.77 -1.96 -58.03
N GLY A 9 -42.09 -2.66 -59.11
CA GLY A 9 -41.12 -3.47 -59.86
C GLY A 9 -41.40 -3.36 -61.36
N LEU A 10 -40.34 -3.13 -62.13
CA LEU A 10 -40.38 -3.02 -63.59
C LEU A 10 -39.50 -4.12 -64.18
N GLY A 11 -40.12 -5.09 -64.85
CA GLY A 11 -39.41 -6.11 -65.62
C GLY A 11 -38.98 -5.56 -66.98
N THR A 12 -37.73 -5.78 -67.38
CA THR A 12 -37.27 -5.41 -68.73
C THR A 12 -36.83 -6.65 -69.50
N GLU A 13 -37.49 -6.93 -70.64
CA GLU A 13 -37.17 -8.10 -71.51
C GLU A 13 -35.71 -8.12 -71.98
N LYS A 14 -35.06 -6.95 -72.07
CA LYS A 14 -33.67 -6.82 -72.55
C LYS A 14 -32.61 -7.29 -71.55
N THR A 15 -32.89 -7.36 -70.25
CA THR A 15 -31.85 -7.66 -69.22
C THR A 15 -32.06 -9.00 -68.52
N LYS A 16 -33.13 -9.75 -68.83
CA LYS A 16 -33.58 -10.91 -68.03
C LYS A 16 -33.60 -10.59 -66.52
N GLY A 17 -34.01 -9.37 -66.18
CA GLY A 17 -33.97 -8.84 -64.82
C GLY A 17 -35.17 -7.98 -64.46
N ILE A 18 -35.37 -7.79 -63.17
CA ILE A 18 -36.42 -6.94 -62.57
C ILE A 18 -35.73 -5.83 -61.78
N ASP A 19 -35.88 -4.59 -62.21
CA ASP A 19 -35.56 -3.45 -61.36
C ASP A 19 -36.70 -3.26 -60.36
N PHE A 20 -36.37 -3.08 -59.08
CA PHE A 20 -37.36 -2.92 -58.02
C PHE A 20 -37.02 -1.74 -57.10
N ALA A 21 -38.05 -1.12 -56.57
CA ALA A 21 -37.98 -0.17 -55.48
C ALA A 21 -38.98 -0.58 -54.39
N LEU A 22 -38.51 -0.69 -53.16
CA LEU A 22 -39.30 -1.08 -51.99
C LEU A 22 -39.11 -0.04 -50.90
N ASN A 23 -40.22 0.53 -50.44
CA ASN A 23 -40.29 1.39 -49.27
C ASN A 23 -41.17 0.70 -48.23
N ALA A 24 -40.60 0.38 -47.08
CA ALA A 24 -41.33 -0.19 -45.96
C ALA A 24 -41.22 0.73 -44.75
N GLU A 25 -42.31 0.90 -44.01
CA GLU A 25 -42.31 1.55 -42.71
C GLU A 25 -43.06 0.70 -41.69
N ALA A 26 -42.60 0.72 -40.44
CA ALA A 26 -43.33 0.15 -39.33
C ALA A 26 -43.34 1.12 -38.15
N ARG A 27 -44.47 1.14 -37.44
CA ARG A 27 -44.68 1.96 -36.24
C ARG A 27 -45.04 1.11 -35.05
N ASP A 28 -44.56 1.56 -33.91
CA ASP A 28 -44.83 0.98 -32.60
C ASP A 28 -44.51 -0.53 -32.54
N VAL A 29 -43.35 -0.91 -33.06
CA VAL A 29 -42.89 -2.29 -33.05
C VAL A 29 -42.40 -2.65 -31.65
N ILE A 30 -43.00 -3.67 -31.05
CA ILE A 30 -42.53 -4.25 -29.78
C ILE A 30 -41.43 -5.26 -30.09
N LEU A 31 -40.25 -5.10 -29.48
CA LEU A 31 -39.07 -5.91 -29.84
C LEU A 31 -39.24 -7.41 -29.57
N LYS A 32 -40.10 -7.78 -28.62
CA LYS A 32 -40.49 -9.17 -28.36
C LYS A 32 -41.12 -9.86 -29.59
N ASP A 33 -41.78 -9.08 -30.45
CA ASP A 33 -42.46 -9.57 -31.64
C ASP A 33 -41.60 -9.47 -32.91
N LEU A 34 -40.40 -8.87 -32.82
CA LEU A 34 -39.50 -8.63 -33.95
C LEU A 34 -39.20 -9.91 -34.74
N LYS A 35 -39.06 -11.05 -34.05
CA LYS A 35 -38.78 -12.35 -34.69
C LYS A 35 -39.86 -12.80 -35.69
N TYR A 36 -41.10 -12.29 -35.55
CA TYR A 36 -42.21 -12.56 -36.46
C TYR A 36 -42.26 -11.56 -37.62
N LEU A 37 -41.69 -10.37 -37.43
CA LEU A 37 -41.68 -9.28 -38.41
C LEU A 37 -40.43 -9.31 -39.31
N TRP A 38 -39.31 -9.84 -38.82
CA TRP A 38 -38.06 -9.99 -39.57
C TRP A 38 -38.01 -11.36 -40.28
N PRO A 39 -38.10 -11.40 -41.62
CA PRO A 39 -38.12 -12.64 -42.39
C PRO A 39 -36.92 -13.55 -42.10
N LYS A 40 -37.15 -14.87 -42.09
CA LYS A 40 -36.05 -15.86 -42.03
C LYS A 40 -35.27 -15.82 -43.35
N GLY A 41 -33.93 -15.95 -43.29
CA GLY A 41 -33.04 -15.87 -44.46
C GLY A 41 -32.51 -14.48 -44.78
N MET A 42 -33.09 -13.41 -44.23
CA MET A 42 -32.60 -12.04 -44.43
C MET A 42 -31.66 -11.64 -43.30
N ALA A 43 -30.37 -11.47 -43.60
CA ALA A 43 -29.33 -11.11 -42.65
C ALA A 43 -29.35 -12.02 -41.39
N GLU A 44 -29.20 -13.33 -41.60
CA GLU A 44 -29.40 -14.35 -40.56
C GLU A 44 -28.56 -14.11 -39.30
N VAL A 45 -27.27 -13.80 -39.45
CA VAL A 45 -26.35 -13.56 -38.33
C VAL A 45 -26.79 -12.34 -37.49
N PRO A 46 -26.98 -11.14 -38.07
CA PRO A 46 -27.56 -10.00 -37.35
C PRO A 46 -28.94 -10.29 -36.73
N ARG A 47 -29.83 -10.97 -37.46
CA ARG A 47 -31.18 -11.31 -36.98
C ARG A 47 -31.12 -12.19 -35.73
N ASP A 48 -30.27 -13.21 -35.75
CA ASP A 48 -30.11 -14.13 -34.62
C ASP A 48 -29.48 -13.43 -33.40
N TRP A 49 -28.50 -12.56 -33.62
CA TRP A 49 -27.91 -11.76 -32.53
C TRP A 49 -28.94 -10.81 -31.92
N VAL A 50 -29.64 -10.01 -32.74
CA VAL A 50 -30.62 -9.02 -32.26
C VAL A 50 -31.77 -9.69 -31.52
N THR A 51 -32.38 -10.71 -32.11
CA THR A 51 -33.54 -11.38 -31.49
C THR A 51 -33.19 -12.16 -30.22
N ARG A 52 -31.92 -12.54 -30.05
CA ARG A 52 -31.42 -13.20 -28.84
C ARG A 52 -31.03 -12.21 -27.74
N ASN A 53 -30.44 -11.07 -28.09
CA ASN A 53 -29.83 -10.15 -27.13
C ASN A 53 -30.66 -8.89 -26.85
N ILE A 54 -31.71 -8.62 -27.63
CA ILE A 54 -32.57 -7.44 -27.49
C ILE A 54 -34.04 -7.89 -27.37
N LYS A 55 -34.46 -8.22 -26.14
CA LYS A 55 -35.80 -8.82 -25.88
C LYS A 55 -36.86 -7.82 -25.41
N MET A 56 -36.44 -6.68 -24.89
CA MET A 56 -37.33 -5.69 -24.27
C MET A 56 -37.14 -4.31 -24.89
N GLY A 57 -38.24 -3.56 -24.96
CA GLY A 57 -38.30 -2.20 -25.49
C GLY A 57 -39.17 -2.08 -26.73
N LYS A 58 -39.12 -0.89 -27.33
CA LYS A 58 -39.98 -0.51 -28.44
C LYS A 58 -39.16 0.21 -29.52
N VAL A 59 -39.55 -0.01 -30.76
CA VAL A 59 -39.12 0.76 -31.92
C VAL A 59 -40.33 1.59 -32.36
N PRO A 60 -40.42 2.89 -31.95
CA PRO A 60 -41.55 3.73 -32.30
C PRO A 60 -41.71 3.93 -33.80
N TYR A 61 -40.59 3.99 -34.51
CA TYR A 61 -40.54 4.17 -35.96
C TYR A 61 -39.36 3.43 -36.56
N VAL A 62 -39.58 2.76 -37.68
CA VAL A 62 -38.53 2.23 -38.55
C VAL A 62 -38.96 2.37 -39.99
N ASP A 63 -38.03 2.74 -40.87
CA ASP A 63 -38.21 2.70 -42.31
C ASP A 63 -37.07 1.91 -43.00
N LEU A 64 -37.34 1.52 -44.24
CA LEU A 64 -36.44 0.84 -45.15
C LEU A 64 -36.75 1.34 -46.57
N ASN A 65 -35.77 1.95 -47.21
CA ASN A 65 -35.79 2.26 -48.63
C ASN A 65 -34.74 1.38 -49.34
N LEU A 66 -35.20 0.61 -50.30
CA LEU A 66 -34.41 -0.40 -51.00
C LEU A 66 -34.61 -0.27 -52.50
N LYS A 67 -33.52 -0.19 -53.26
CA LYS A 67 -33.55 -0.27 -54.72
C LYS A 67 -32.51 -1.26 -55.21
N GLY A 68 -32.84 -1.98 -56.26
CA GLY A 68 -31.89 -2.88 -56.88
C GLY A 68 -32.46 -3.57 -58.10
N ARG A 69 -31.67 -4.54 -58.58
CA ARG A 69 -31.98 -5.36 -59.74
C ARG A 69 -31.87 -6.83 -59.39
N LEU A 70 -32.92 -7.59 -59.65
CA LEU A 70 -32.85 -9.05 -59.75
C LEU A 70 -32.38 -9.40 -61.16
N VAL A 71 -31.36 -10.23 -61.28
CA VAL A 71 -30.82 -10.73 -62.56
C VAL A 71 -30.93 -12.24 -62.60
N ASP A 72 -31.11 -12.77 -63.81
CA ASP A 72 -31.23 -14.21 -64.07
C ASP A 72 -32.40 -14.86 -63.30
N VAL A 73 -33.51 -14.11 -63.22
CA VAL A 73 -34.71 -14.40 -62.41
C VAL A 73 -35.34 -15.76 -62.71
N PHE A 74 -34.98 -16.38 -63.83
CA PHE A 74 -35.53 -17.66 -64.31
C PHE A 74 -34.60 -18.87 -64.07
N HIS A 75 -33.39 -18.67 -63.53
CA HIS A 75 -32.47 -19.77 -63.18
C HIS A 75 -31.95 -19.64 -61.75
N ASP A 76 -31.04 -18.70 -61.52
CA ASP A 76 -30.35 -18.46 -60.26
C ASP A 76 -30.46 -16.97 -59.93
N VAL A 77 -31.53 -16.60 -59.19
CA VAL A 77 -31.89 -15.21 -58.94
C VAL A 77 -30.77 -14.51 -58.18
N LYS A 78 -30.04 -13.61 -58.85
CA LYS A 78 -29.00 -12.79 -58.24
C LYS A 78 -29.53 -11.41 -57.97
N MET A 79 -29.43 -10.94 -56.73
CA MET A 79 -29.84 -9.59 -56.35
C MET A 79 -28.62 -8.66 -56.35
N HIS A 80 -28.68 -7.59 -57.14
CA HIS A 80 -27.74 -6.47 -57.09
C HIS A 80 -28.43 -5.30 -56.39
N LEU A 81 -27.77 -4.74 -55.39
CA LEU A 81 -28.30 -3.67 -54.56
C LEU A 81 -27.79 -2.32 -55.04
N ASP A 82 -28.67 -1.43 -55.46
CA ASP A 82 -28.31 -0.08 -55.91
C ASP A 82 -28.40 0.94 -54.76
N GLN A 83 -29.41 0.80 -53.90
CA GLN A 83 -29.62 1.68 -52.75
C GLN A 83 -30.19 0.87 -51.58
N LEU A 84 -29.64 1.11 -50.38
CA LEU A 84 -30.21 0.69 -49.10
C LEU A 84 -30.02 1.86 -48.16
N GLU A 85 -31.11 2.33 -47.57
CA GLU A 85 -31.06 3.30 -46.49
C GLU A 85 -32.26 3.13 -45.56
N GLY A 86 -32.11 3.55 -44.32
CA GLY A 86 -33.23 3.66 -43.41
C GLY A 86 -32.83 4.18 -42.04
N LYS A 87 -33.84 4.31 -41.21
CA LYS A 87 -33.81 4.89 -39.89
C LYS A 87 -34.59 4.03 -38.91
N ILE A 88 -34.10 3.96 -37.67
CA ILE A 88 -34.74 3.26 -36.56
C ILE A 88 -34.75 4.18 -35.35
N ASP A 89 -35.91 4.52 -34.81
CA ASP A 89 -36.02 5.18 -33.51
C ASP A 89 -36.11 4.11 -32.42
N ILE A 90 -35.32 4.27 -31.34
CA ILE A 90 -35.13 3.27 -30.28
C ILE A 90 -35.63 3.85 -28.97
N ALA A 91 -36.55 3.14 -28.29
CA ALA A 91 -37.14 3.59 -27.04
C ALA A 91 -37.15 2.50 -25.97
N ASN A 92 -36.53 2.82 -24.82
CA ASN A 92 -36.51 2.02 -23.61
C ASN A 92 -36.06 0.56 -23.84
N VAL A 93 -34.97 0.39 -24.58
CA VAL A 93 -34.47 -0.94 -24.95
C VAL A 93 -33.55 -1.50 -23.87
N SER A 94 -33.57 -2.83 -23.71
CA SER A 94 -32.58 -3.56 -22.92
C SER A 94 -31.74 -4.47 -23.84
N VAL A 95 -30.43 -4.38 -23.70
CA VAL A 95 -29.43 -5.02 -24.57
C VAL A 95 -28.46 -5.85 -23.74
N ASP A 96 -28.38 -7.14 -24.06
CA ASP A 96 -27.35 -8.05 -23.57
C ASP A 96 -26.14 -7.99 -24.51
N TYR A 97 -25.23 -7.05 -24.29
CA TYR A 97 -24.14 -6.73 -25.23
C TYR A 97 -22.96 -7.71 -25.17
N LEU A 98 -22.71 -8.32 -24.01
CA LEU A 98 -21.66 -9.30 -23.80
C LEU A 98 -22.08 -10.30 -22.73
N LYS A 99 -21.86 -11.60 -22.99
CA LYS A 99 -22.21 -12.66 -22.04
C LYS A 99 -21.39 -12.49 -20.75
N GLY A 100 -22.05 -12.57 -19.59
CA GLY A 100 -21.44 -12.41 -18.27
C GLY A 100 -21.49 -10.98 -17.73
N MET A 101 -21.68 -9.99 -18.62
CA MET A 101 -21.90 -8.60 -18.24
C MET A 101 -23.37 -8.32 -17.89
N PRO A 102 -23.64 -7.35 -17.02
CA PRO A 102 -24.98 -6.85 -16.78
C PRO A 102 -25.56 -6.20 -18.05
N SER A 103 -26.87 -6.33 -18.26
CA SER A 103 -27.55 -5.75 -19.41
C SER A 103 -27.52 -4.22 -19.38
N ALA A 104 -27.35 -3.59 -20.54
CA ALA A 104 -27.61 -2.16 -20.70
C ALA A 104 -29.12 -1.94 -20.84
N THR A 105 -29.72 -1.14 -19.97
CA THR A 105 -31.18 -0.94 -19.89
C THR A 105 -31.55 0.54 -20.08
N GLY A 106 -32.83 0.79 -20.34
CA GLY A 106 -33.34 2.15 -20.52
C GLY A 106 -32.69 2.88 -21.70
N VAL A 107 -32.30 2.13 -22.74
CA VAL A 107 -31.59 2.68 -23.90
C VAL A 107 -32.56 3.44 -24.80
N PHE A 108 -32.24 4.69 -25.09
CA PHE A 108 -32.92 5.54 -26.08
C PHE A 108 -31.91 6.01 -27.12
N GLY A 109 -32.33 6.03 -28.37
CA GLY A 109 -31.44 6.37 -29.47
C GLY A 109 -32.10 6.43 -30.83
N GLN A 110 -31.28 6.66 -31.84
CA GLN A 110 -31.65 6.58 -33.24
C GLN A 110 -30.54 5.86 -34.00
N ALA A 111 -30.93 4.92 -34.87
CA ALA A 111 -30.02 4.31 -35.82
C ALA A 111 -30.31 4.80 -37.24
N LEU A 112 -29.26 5.03 -38.02
CA LEU A 112 -29.30 5.30 -39.45
C LEU A 112 -28.42 4.25 -40.12
N TYR A 113 -28.91 3.62 -41.18
CA TYR A 113 -28.16 2.60 -41.89
C TYR A 113 -28.17 2.83 -43.39
N ASP A 114 -27.10 2.42 -44.04
CA ASP A 114 -26.92 2.40 -45.49
C ASP A 114 -26.26 1.08 -45.92
N GLN A 115 -25.93 0.92 -47.20
CA GLN A 115 -25.26 -0.29 -47.71
C GLN A 115 -23.96 -0.63 -46.97
N LYS A 116 -23.25 0.37 -46.44
CA LYS A 116 -21.90 0.24 -45.90
C LYS A 116 -21.81 0.47 -44.41
N ASN A 117 -22.73 1.23 -43.84
CA ASN A 117 -22.64 1.74 -42.47
C ASN A 117 -23.94 1.53 -41.69
N PHE A 118 -23.79 1.24 -40.41
CA PHE A 118 -24.86 1.28 -39.41
C PHE A 118 -24.44 2.20 -38.27
N ARG A 119 -25.06 3.37 -38.16
CA ARG A 119 -24.75 4.42 -37.18
C ARG A 119 -25.83 4.47 -36.11
N ILE A 120 -25.48 4.32 -34.85
CA ILE A 120 -26.39 4.42 -33.71
C ILE A 120 -25.97 5.59 -32.84
N GLN A 121 -26.85 6.56 -32.69
CA GLN A 121 -26.71 7.60 -31.68
C GLN A 121 -27.49 7.18 -30.43
N VAL A 122 -26.79 7.04 -29.31
CA VAL A 122 -27.38 6.72 -28.01
C VAL A 122 -27.53 8.01 -27.22
N ASN A 123 -28.77 8.36 -26.89
CA ASN A 123 -29.11 9.57 -26.13
C ASN A 123 -29.12 9.32 -24.62
N LYS A 124 -29.47 8.10 -24.21
CA LYS A 124 -29.57 7.70 -22.80
C LYS A 124 -29.44 6.18 -22.70
N GLY A 125 -28.87 5.70 -21.61
CA GLY A 125 -28.87 4.29 -21.20
C GLY A 125 -28.25 4.14 -19.82
N GLU A 126 -28.37 2.97 -19.22
CA GLU A 126 -27.72 2.65 -17.95
C GLU A 126 -27.24 1.20 -17.94
N CYS A 127 -26.03 0.96 -17.43
CA CYS A 127 -25.51 -0.37 -17.18
C CYS A 127 -24.91 -0.40 -15.77
N HIS A 128 -25.48 -1.20 -14.87
CA HIS A 128 -24.98 -1.37 -13.51
C HIS A 128 -24.68 -0.06 -12.77
N GLY A 129 -25.61 0.90 -12.81
CA GLY A 129 -25.45 2.23 -12.18
C GLY A 129 -24.52 3.20 -12.92
N GLN A 130 -23.94 2.80 -14.06
CA GLN A 130 -23.22 3.68 -14.98
C GLN A 130 -24.17 4.21 -16.05
N LYS A 131 -24.37 5.53 -16.09
CA LYS A 131 -25.31 6.19 -17.01
C LYS A 131 -24.60 6.64 -18.27
N ILE A 132 -25.11 6.24 -19.42
CA ILE A 132 -24.67 6.73 -20.72
C ILE A 132 -25.36 8.07 -20.97
N VAL A 133 -24.57 9.15 -21.00
CA VAL A 133 -25.04 10.53 -21.25
C VAL A 133 -25.13 10.81 -22.75
N LYS A 134 -24.18 10.26 -23.51
CA LYS A 134 -24.11 10.37 -24.97
C LYS A 134 -23.29 9.21 -25.53
N GLY A 135 -23.73 8.63 -26.63
CA GLY A 135 -22.97 7.60 -27.31
C GLY A 135 -23.12 7.67 -28.83
N ASN A 136 -22.08 7.26 -29.54
CA ASN A 136 -22.10 6.97 -30.96
C ASN A 136 -21.51 5.58 -31.18
N ILE A 137 -22.23 4.73 -31.90
CA ILE A 137 -21.73 3.43 -32.33
C ILE A 137 -21.78 3.42 -33.85
N LEU A 138 -20.70 2.99 -34.49
CA LEU A 138 -20.59 2.89 -35.94
C LEU A 138 -20.14 1.48 -36.28
N ILE A 139 -20.93 0.78 -37.08
CA ILE A 139 -20.51 -0.44 -37.76
C ILE A 139 -20.26 -0.08 -39.22
N THR A 140 -19.09 -0.42 -39.74
CA THR A 140 -18.71 -0.17 -41.14
C THR A 140 -18.49 -1.46 -41.91
N LYS A 141 -18.35 -1.35 -43.23
CA LYS A 141 -18.12 -2.47 -44.16
C LYS A 141 -19.25 -3.49 -44.12
N MET A 142 -20.48 -3.03 -43.95
CA MET A 142 -21.69 -3.86 -43.94
C MET A 142 -21.90 -4.64 -45.25
N ASP A 143 -21.22 -4.24 -46.33
CA ASP A 143 -21.15 -4.86 -47.65
C ASP A 143 -19.97 -5.82 -47.85
N GLU A 144 -19.09 -5.98 -46.86
CA GLU A 144 -17.93 -6.89 -46.88
C GLU A 144 -18.16 -8.11 -45.97
N VAL A 145 -17.26 -9.09 -46.00
CA VAL A 145 -17.34 -10.29 -45.15
C VAL A 145 -17.08 -9.94 -43.68
N ASP A 146 -16.06 -9.13 -43.42
CA ASP A 146 -15.64 -8.73 -42.08
C ASP A 146 -16.01 -7.27 -41.81
N GLN A 147 -16.86 -7.05 -40.82
CA GLN A 147 -17.27 -5.71 -40.41
C GLN A 147 -16.38 -5.17 -39.29
N ASP A 148 -16.29 -3.85 -39.16
CA ASP A 148 -15.62 -3.20 -38.03
C ASP A 148 -16.65 -2.45 -37.18
N ILE A 149 -16.44 -2.42 -35.86
CA ILE A 149 -17.26 -1.63 -34.94
C ILE A 149 -16.40 -0.61 -34.17
N SER A 150 -16.92 0.61 -34.08
CA SER A 150 -16.40 1.70 -33.26
C SER A 150 -17.48 2.14 -32.27
N ILE A 151 -17.11 2.24 -31.00
CA ILE A 151 -17.99 2.63 -29.89
C ILE A 151 -17.36 3.83 -29.20
N ASP A 152 -18.09 4.94 -29.10
CA ASP A 152 -17.67 6.17 -28.41
C ASP A 152 -18.77 6.57 -27.43
N LEU A 153 -18.52 6.45 -26.12
CA LEU A 153 -19.49 6.70 -25.06
C LEU A 153 -18.98 7.72 -24.04
N ASN A 154 -19.87 8.60 -23.60
CA ASN A 154 -19.70 9.42 -22.40
C ASN A 154 -20.57 8.85 -21.28
N ILE A 155 -19.93 8.44 -20.20
CA ILE A 155 -20.51 7.67 -19.11
C ILE A 155 -20.29 8.41 -17.79
N GLU A 156 -21.32 8.48 -16.96
CA GLU A 156 -21.26 9.05 -15.62
C GLU A 156 -21.80 8.06 -14.59
N GLY A 157 -21.10 7.90 -13.46
CA GLY A 157 -21.51 6.95 -12.44
C GLY A 157 -20.69 7.04 -11.16
N SER A 158 -21.03 6.20 -10.19
CA SER A 158 -20.22 6.08 -8.97
C SER A 158 -18.95 5.26 -9.25
N VAL A 159 -17.86 5.58 -8.55
CA VAL A 159 -16.61 4.80 -8.61
C VAL A 159 -16.83 3.36 -8.17
N LYS A 160 -17.67 3.14 -7.15
CA LYS A 160 -18.08 1.79 -6.70
C LYS A 160 -18.67 0.97 -7.83
N SER A 161 -19.70 1.50 -8.48
CA SER A 161 -20.39 0.83 -9.58
C SER A 161 -19.47 0.58 -10.76
N ALA A 162 -18.50 1.47 -11.02
CA ALA A 162 -17.50 1.26 -12.06
C ALA A 162 -16.55 0.10 -11.70
N LEU A 163 -16.07 0.02 -10.45
CA LEU A 163 -15.25 -1.09 -9.96
C LEU A 163 -16.00 -2.43 -10.00
N GLU A 164 -17.29 -2.44 -9.66
CA GLU A 164 -18.13 -3.64 -9.78
C GLU A 164 -18.28 -4.06 -11.25
N LEU A 165 -18.54 -3.10 -12.14
CA LEU A 165 -18.73 -3.37 -13.58
C LEU A 165 -17.49 -4.03 -14.21
N ILE A 166 -16.28 -3.57 -13.86
CA ILE A 166 -15.02 -4.14 -14.38
C ILE A 166 -14.61 -5.47 -13.70
N ASP A 167 -15.35 -5.94 -12.69
CA ASP A 167 -15.10 -7.24 -12.03
C ASP A 167 -15.98 -8.37 -12.59
N PHE A 168 -17.01 -8.06 -13.38
CA PHE A 168 -17.83 -9.05 -14.08
C PHE A 168 -17.02 -9.85 -15.10
N ASP A 169 -17.51 -11.05 -15.41
CA ASP A 169 -16.96 -11.87 -16.50
C ASP A 169 -17.03 -11.10 -17.84
N PRO A 170 -15.99 -11.15 -18.69
CA PRO A 170 -14.73 -11.89 -18.53
C PRO A 170 -13.56 -11.03 -17.98
N LEU A 171 -13.81 -9.85 -17.40
CA LEU A 171 -12.78 -8.85 -17.13
C LEU A 171 -12.00 -9.07 -15.83
N HIS A 172 -12.67 -9.22 -14.69
CA HIS A 172 -12.06 -9.45 -13.37
C HIS A 172 -10.96 -8.47 -12.91
N TYR A 173 -10.94 -7.24 -13.43
CA TYR A 173 -9.84 -6.32 -13.19
C TYR A 173 -9.75 -5.86 -11.72
N ALA A 174 -10.88 -5.61 -11.07
CA ALA A 174 -10.88 -5.17 -9.67
C ALA A 174 -10.28 -6.24 -8.74
N ARG A 175 -10.66 -7.51 -8.94
CA ARG A 175 -10.11 -8.65 -8.20
C ARG A 175 -8.64 -8.90 -8.48
N GLU A 176 -8.19 -8.77 -9.72
CA GLU A 176 -6.77 -8.89 -10.07
C GLU A 176 -5.93 -7.82 -9.35
N MET A 177 -6.45 -6.58 -9.30
CA MET A 177 -5.85 -5.47 -8.56
C MET A 177 -6.09 -5.53 -7.05
N LYS A 178 -6.82 -6.53 -6.56
CA LYS A 178 -7.18 -6.71 -5.15
C LYS A 178 -7.90 -5.50 -4.54
N LEU A 179 -8.63 -4.74 -5.36
CA LEU A 179 -9.43 -3.59 -4.95
C LEU A 179 -10.83 -4.06 -4.55
N LYS A 180 -11.36 -3.53 -3.44
CA LYS A 180 -12.71 -3.85 -2.98
C LYS A 180 -13.66 -2.70 -3.29
N SER A 181 -14.75 -2.99 -3.99
CA SER A 181 -15.73 -1.97 -4.41
C SER A 181 -16.54 -1.39 -3.27
N ASP A 182 -16.76 -2.15 -2.19
CA ASP A 182 -17.48 -1.72 -0.98
C ASP A 182 -16.81 -0.56 -0.24
N THR A 183 -15.49 -0.47 -0.34
CA THR A 183 -14.67 0.61 0.25
C THR A 183 -14.50 1.83 -0.66
N ALA A 184 -15.01 1.78 -1.90
CA ALA A 184 -14.80 2.82 -2.89
C ALA A 184 -15.98 3.79 -2.94
N HIS A 185 -15.69 5.08 -2.89
CA HIS A 185 -16.67 6.16 -3.05
C HIS A 185 -16.15 7.22 -4.01
N GLY A 186 -17.06 8.08 -4.48
CA GLY A 186 -16.77 9.15 -5.43
C GLY A 186 -17.56 9.02 -6.72
N TYR A 187 -17.29 9.93 -7.64
CA TYR A 187 -17.98 10.03 -8.93
C TYR A 187 -16.96 9.96 -10.06
N ALA A 188 -17.34 9.32 -11.17
CA ALA A 188 -16.52 9.20 -12.36
C ALA A 188 -17.26 9.74 -13.58
N LYS A 189 -16.54 10.51 -14.40
CA LYS A 189 -16.95 10.94 -15.74
C LYS A 189 -15.97 10.35 -16.74
N THR A 190 -16.43 9.39 -17.53
CA THR A 190 -15.61 8.56 -18.40
C THR A 190 -15.98 8.80 -19.85
N HIS A 191 -14.98 9.09 -20.67
CA HIS A 191 -15.04 8.94 -22.12
C HIS A 191 -14.40 7.60 -22.48
N LEU A 192 -15.17 6.73 -23.12
CA LEU A 192 -14.80 5.37 -23.52
C LEU A 192 -14.84 5.28 -25.03
N LYS A 193 -13.71 4.91 -25.64
CA LYS A 193 -13.63 4.55 -27.05
C LYS A 193 -13.10 3.14 -27.23
N LEU A 194 -13.83 2.35 -28.01
CA LEU A 194 -13.47 0.98 -28.38
C LEU A 194 -13.54 0.81 -29.89
N ASP A 195 -12.53 0.20 -30.49
CA ASP A 195 -12.54 -0.19 -31.91
C ASP A 195 -12.09 -1.65 -32.04
N PHE A 196 -12.87 -2.49 -32.74
CA PHE A 196 -12.55 -3.90 -32.95
C PHE A 196 -13.30 -4.49 -34.16
N PRO A 197 -12.81 -5.59 -34.76
CA PRO A 197 -13.54 -6.32 -35.79
C PRO A 197 -14.80 -6.97 -35.20
N LEU A 198 -15.93 -6.88 -35.89
CA LEU A 198 -17.22 -7.41 -35.46
C LEU A 198 -17.33 -8.90 -35.83
N GLU A 199 -16.51 -9.73 -35.21
CA GLU A 199 -16.49 -11.19 -35.42
C GLU A 199 -17.23 -11.95 -34.32
N THR A 200 -17.51 -13.23 -34.57
CA THR A 200 -18.17 -14.10 -33.57
C THR A 200 -17.30 -14.39 -32.35
N THR A 201 -15.98 -14.25 -32.47
CA THR A 201 -15.02 -14.40 -31.36
C THR A 201 -13.98 -13.30 -31.45
N VAL A 202 -14.07 -12.28 -30.61
CA VAL A 202 -13.06 -11.22 -30.50
C VAL A 202 -12.25 -11.44 -29.23
N THR A 203 -10.93 -11.49 -29.35
CA THR A 203 -10.05 -11.54 -28.18
C THR A 203 -9.84 -10.13 -27.62
N LEU A 204 -9.62 -10.01 -26.32
CA LEU A 204 -9.32 -8.71 -25.69
C LEU A 204 -8.09 -8.00 -26.30
N LYS A 205 -7.20 -8.74 -26.99
CA LYS A 205 -6.03 -8.18 -27.67
C LYS A 205 -6.35 -7.47 -28.99
N GLU A 206 -7.48 -7.80 -29.61
CA GLU A 206 -7.95 -7.17 -30.87
C GLU A 206 -8.75 -5.90 -30.60
N VAL A 207 -9.14 -5.66 -29.35
CA VAL A 207 -9.87 -4.47 -28.93
C VAL A 207 -8.91 -3.31 -28.73
N LYS A 208 -9.02 -2.31 -29.59
CA LYS A 208 -8.35 -1.02 -29.38
C LYS A 208 -9.13 -0.25 -28.32
N VAL A 209 -8.48 0.03 -27.21
CA VAL A 209 -9.07 0.74 -26.07
C VAL A 209 -8.45 2.12 -25.96
N ASP A 210 -9.27 3.15 -25.81
CA ASP A 210 -8.89 4.50 -25.37
C ASP A 210 -9.93 4.98 -24.35
N ILE A 211 -9.53 5.10 -23.09
CA ILE A 211 -10.39 5.49 -21.99
C ILE A 211 -9.77 6.68 -21.29
N LYS A 212 -10.57 7.72 -21.06
CA LYS A 212 -10.23 8.84 -20.21
C LYS A 212 -11.31 9.05 -19.15
N SER A 213 -10.97 8.91 -17.89
CA SER A 213 -11.91 9.10 -16.78
C SER A 213 -11.41 10.15 -15.80
N ASN A 214 -12.27 11.12 -15.47
CA ASN A 214 -12.05 12.06 -14.38
C ASN A 214 -12.85 11.60 -13.17
N LEU A 215 -12.16 11.34 -12.07
CA LEU A 215 -12.75 10.90 -10.83
C LEU A 215 -12.71 12.08 -9.85
N GLU A 216 -13.82 12.32 -9.16
CA GLU A 216 -13.97 13.39 -8.20
C GLU A 216 -14.38 12.83 -6.83
N ARG A 217 -13.86 13.45 -5.76
CA ARG A 217 -14.21 13.14 -4.36
C ARG A 217 -14.03 11.66 -4.01
N VAL A 218 -12.98 11.05 -4.53
CA VAL A 218 -12.67 9.65 -4.31
C VAL A 218 -12.33 9.43 -2.83
N ARG A 219 -12.90 8.36 -2.28
CA ARG A 219 -12.47 7.77 -1.01
C ARG A 219 -12.25 6.28 -1.23
N LEU A 220 -11.15 5.77 -0.71
CA LEU A 220 -10.77 4.37 -0.82
C LEU A 220 -10.06 3.94 0.45
N GLU A 221 -10.54 2.88 1.07
CA GLU A 221 -9.94 2.32 2.28
C GLU A 221 -9.05 1.12 1.93
N ALA A 222 -7.86 1.06 2.51
CA ALA A 222 -6.90 -0.02 2.33
C ALA A 222 -6.64 -0.41 0.85
N PRO A 223 -6.28 0.55 -0.04
CA PRO A 223 -5.92 0.24 -1.42
C PRO A 223 -4.67 -0.66 -1.52
N ILE A 224 -3.89 -0.75 -0.44
CA ILE A 224 -2.71 -1.59 -0.30
C ILE A 224 -2.94 -2.47 0.92
N GLN A 225 -3.19 -3.77 0.75
CA GLN A 225 -3.60 -4.65 1.88
C GLN A 225 -2.60 -4.72 3.04
N ILE A 226 -1.32 -4.48 2.77
CA ILE A 226 -0.24 -4.55 3.76
C ILE A 226 0.01 -3.23 4.50
N LEU A 227 -0.63 -2.13 4.08
CA LEU A 227 -0.48 -0.82 4.71
C LEU A 227 -1.87 -0.26 5.03
N PRO A 228 -2.11 0.30 6.23
CA PRO A 228 -3.42 0.85 6.59
C PRO A 228 -3.71 2.20 5.91
N VAL A 229 -3.42 2.34 4.61
CA VAL A 229 -3.57 3.59 3.86
C VAL A 229 -5.05 3.87 3.63
N GLN A 230 -5.46 5.11 3.86
CA GLN A 230 -6.75 5.64 3.43
C GLN A 230 -6.53 6.79 2.45
N ILE A 231 -7.21 6.73 1.31
CA ILE A 231 -7.31 7.82 0.36
C ILE A 231 -8.63 8.55 0.63
N SER A 232 -8.58 9.87 0.75
CA SER A 232 -9.78 10.70 0.87
C SER A 232 -9.64 12.01 0.09
N ALA A 233 -10.78 12.61 -0.28
CA ALA A 233 -10.84 13.84 -1.07
C ALA A 233 -9.97 13.78 -2.34
N GLY A 234 -9.95 12.61 -3.00
CA GLY A 234 -9.12 12.38 -4.17
C GLY A 234 -9.77 12.84 -5.45
N ASP A 235 -9.03 13.59 -6.26
CA ASP A 235 -9.40 13.96 -7.62
C ASP A 235 -8.35 13.38 -8.57
N PHE A 236 -8.77 12.49 -9.47
CA PHE A 236 -7.86 11.68 -10.27
C PHE A 236 -8.23 11.67 -11.75
N LEU A 237 -7.20 11.61 -12.60
CA LEU A 237 -7.30 11.30 -14.00
C LEU A 237 -6.84 9.86 -14.23
N ILE A 238 -7.69 9.08 -14.89
CA ILE A 238 -7.34 7.76 -15.44
C ILE A 238 -7.27 7.87 -16.96
N VAL A 239 -6.18 7.36 -17.53
CA VAL A 239 -6.01 7.20 -18.98
C VAL A 239 -5.62 5.75 -19.24
N VAL A 240 -6.36 5.05 -20.10
CA VAL A 240 -6.05 3.68 -20.52
C VAL A 240 -5.95 3.65 -22.04
N ASP A 241 -4.84 3.14 -22.54
CA ASP A 241 -4.63 2.87 -23.95
C ASP A 241 -4.13 1.42 -24.15
N GLN A 242 -3.83 1.01 -25.38
CA GLN A 242 -3.34 -0.34 -25.67
C GLN A 242 -2.01 -0.70 -25.01
N ASN A 243 -1.22 0.29 -24.62
CA ASN A 243 0.13 0.12 -24.12
C ASN A 243 0.17 0.23 -22.59
N ARG A 244 -0.66 1.10 -22.00
CA ARG A 244 -0.59 1.44 -20.59
C ARG A 244 -1.90 1.90 -19.96
N LEU A 245 -1.95 1.80 -18.64
CA LEU A 245 -2.85 2.53 -17.75
C LEU A 245 -2.04 3.57 -16.99
N LEU A 246 -2.52 4.81 -16.94
CA LEU A 246 -2.03 5.91 -16.11
C LEU A 246 -3.14 6.38 -15.17
N PHE A 247 -2.85 6.42 -13.87
CA PHE A 247 -3.68 6.98 -12.82
C PHE A 247 -2.88 8.10 -12.15
N LYS A 248 -3.39 9.33 -12.12
CA LYS A 248 -2.69 10.43 -11.46
C LYS A 248 -3.62 11.46 -10.86
N GLY A 249 -3.22 12.09 -9.77
CA GLY A 249 -4.02 13.13 -9.14
C GLY A 249 -3.62 13.44 -7.71
N ASP A 250 -4.38 14.32 -7.11
CA ASP A 250 -4.17 14.82 -5.75
C ASP A 250 -5.20 14.20 -4.81
N ALA A 251 -4.78 13.90 -3.59
CA ALA A 251 -5.65 13.37 -2.54
C ALA A 251 -5.08 13.66 -1.14
N LEU A 252 -5.82 13.25 -0.12
CA LEU A 252 -5.31 13.13 1.23
C LEU A 252 -5.01 11.65 1.53
N LEU A 253 -3.75 11.34 1.80
CA LEU A 253 -3.29 10.07 2.34
C LEU A 253 -3.29 10.16 3.87
N ASN A 254 -4.24 9.49 4.52
CA ASN A 254 -4.40 9.56 5.98
C ASN A 254 -4.45 11.01 6.51
N GLN A 255 -5.19 11.88 5.80
CA GLN A 255 -5.31 13.34 6.05
C GLN A 255 -4.11 14.20 5.64
N SER A 256 -2.97 13.62 5.23
CA SER A 256 -1.82 14.36 4.73
C SER A 256 -1.94 14.56 3.22
N LYS A 257 -1.63 15.77 2.73
CA LYS A 257 -1.72 16.08 1.30
C LYS A 257 -0.76 15.18 0.51
N ALA A 258 -1.22 14.66 -0.62
CA ALA A 258 -0.42 13.82 -1.48
C ALA A 258 -0.75 14.02 -2.96
N HIS A 259 0.28 13.86 -3.80
CA HIS A 259 0.16 13.68 -5.23
C HIS A 259 0.58 12.24 -5.57
N ILE A 260 -0.26 11.52 -6.29
CA ILE A 260 -0.05 10.11 -6.62
C ILE A 260 -0.01 9.98 -8.14
N THR A 261 0.98 9.27 -8.66
CA THR A 261 1.04 8.82 -10.06
C THR A 261 1.33 7.33 -10.08
N TRP A 262 0.44 6.56 -10.68
CA TRP A 262 0.60 5.13 -10.90
C TRP A 262 0.48 4.82 -12.40
N GLN A 263 1.43 4.05 -12.92
CA GLN A 263 1.42 3.58 -14.30
C GLN A 263 1.58 2.06 -14.33
N ARG A 264 0.76 1.40 -15.15
CA ARG A 264 0.89 -0.03 -15.49
C ARG A 264 1.09 -0.19 -16.99
N ASN A 265 2.12 -0.93 -17.40
CA ASN A 265 2.40 -1.24 -18.80
C ASN A 265 1.85 -2.64 -19.14
N PHE A 266 1.13 -2.77 -20.26
CA PHE A 266 0.50 -4.04 -20.65
C PHE A 266 1.42 -4.95 -21.49
N LEU A 267 2.34 -4.38 -22.27
CA LEU A 267 3.21 -5.11 -23.20
C LEU A 267 4.57 -5.55 -22.61
N ALA A 268 4.71 -5.58 -21.27
CA ALA A 268 5.99 -5.78 -20.62
C ALA A 268 6.35 -7.28 -20.46
N SER A 269 7.05 -7.85 -21.45
CA SER A 269 7.62 -9.20 -21.32
C SER A 269 8.89 -9.24 -20.44
N GLU A 270 9.68 -8.16 -20.38
CA GLU A 270 10.86 -8.02 -19.47
C GLU A 270 11.10 -6.60 -18.92
N SER A 271 10.18 -5.64 -19.10
CA SER A 271 10.32 -4.23 -18.68
C SER A 271 9.48 -3.88 -17.43
N LEU A 272 9.73 -2.70 -16.84
CA LEU A 272 8.98 -2.11 -15.72
C LEU A 272 7.47 -2.29 -15.91
N LYS A 273 6.84 -3.10 -15.06
CA LYS A 273 5.42 -3.44 -15.14
C LYS A 273 4.56 -2.37 -14.50
N ASN A 274 4.87 -2.02 -13.26
CA ASN A 274 4.18 -0.98 -12.52
C ASN A 274 5.18 0.05 -12.00
N LYS A 275 4.81 1.32 -12.06
CA LYS A 275 5.52 2.41 -11.40
C LYS A 275 4.54 3.20 -10.57
N LEU A 276 4.80 3.31 -9.28
CA LEU A 276 4.07 4.16 -8.34
C LEU A 276 5.01 5.25 -7.84
N GLU A 277 4.58 6.49 -7.95
CA GLU A 277 5.27 7.66 -7.43
C GLU A 277 4.30 8.43 -6.53
N VAL A 278 4.72 8.71 -5.30
CA VAL A 278 3.93 9.43 -4.30
C VAL A 278 4.78 10.56 -3.73
N THR A 279 4.25 11.78 -3.81
CA THR A 279 4.78 12.92 -3.04
C THR A 279 3.77 13.27 -1.97
N SER A 280 4.17 13.36 -0.70
CA SER A 280 3.25 13.66 0.39
C SER A 280 3.88 14.51 1.49
N ASP A 281 3.05 15.24 2.24
CA ASP A 281 3.46 15.94 3.44
C ASP A 281 3.68 14.94 4.59
N PHE A 282 4.91 14.87 5.10
CA PHE A 282 5.26 14.11 6.30
C PHE A 282 5.16 15.00 7.53
N ASP A 283 4.23 14.67 8.42
CA ASP A 283 3.91 15.40 9.65
C ASP A 283 3.76 14.45 10.84
N ALA A 284 3.37 14.99 12.00
CA ALA A 284 3.12 14.21 13.21
C ALA A 284 2.02 13.15 13.04
N LYS A 285 1.02 13.39 12.17
CA LYS A 285 -0.05 12.42 11.91
C LYS A 285 0.47 11.21 11.17
N LEU A 286 1.25 11.43 10.10
CA LEU A 286 1.87 10.34 9.35
C LEU A 286 2.91 9.60 10.22
N TRP A 287 3.64 10.30 11.09
CA TRP A 287 4.55 9.70 12.06
C TRP A 287 3.85 8.74 13.04
N ALA A 288 2.76 9.20 13.67
CA ALA A 288 1.96 8.38 14.58
C ALA A 288 1.31 7.20 13.84
N PHE A 289 0.78 7.43 12.64
CA PHE A 289 0.19 6.39 11.81
C PHE A 289 1.16 5.25 11.47
N LEU A 290 2.45 5.56 11.27
CA LEU A 290 3.49 4.56 11.04
C LEU A 290 3.93 3.85 12.35
N GLY A 291 3.33 4.17 13.49
CA GLY A 291 3.69 3.61 14.80
C GLY A 291 5.05 4.08 15.33
N LEU A 292 5.57 5.19 14.81
CA LEU A 292 6.90 5.71 15.16
C LEU A 292 6.88 6.56 16.45
N GLU A 293 5.71 6.79 17.03
CA GLU A 293 5.55 7.47 18.33
C GLU A 293 6.31 6.79 19.48
N LYS A 294 6.53 5.46 19.36
CA LYS A 294 7.31 4.69 20.33
C LYS A 294 8.80 5.07 20.37
N ILE A 295 9.32 5.61 19.28
CA ILE A 295 10.74 5.98 19.17
C ILE A 295 10.97 7.49 19.33
N GLY A 296 9.90 8.30 19.33
CA GLY A 296 10.04 9.74 19.41
C GLY A 296 8.84 10.54 18.92
N THR A 297 9.04 11.85 18.83
CA THR A 297 8.05 12.81 18.32
C THR A 297 8.65 13.65 17.20
N VAL A 298 7.78 14.17 16.34
CA VAL A 298 8.15 15.11 15.28
C VAL A 298 7.15 16.26 15.23
N GLU A 299 7.62 17.45 14.87
CA GLU A 299 6.78 18.62 14.65
C GLU A 299 7.22 19.36 13.38
N GLY A 300 6.26 19.95 12.66
CA GLY A 300 6.49 20.55 11.35
C GLY A 300 6.10 19.62 10.21
N ILE A 301 6.38 20.07 8.98
CA ILE A 301 6.00 19.39 7.74
C ILE A 301 7.22 19.34 6.82
N SER A 302 7.48 18.15 6.26
CA SER A 302 8.52 17.94 5.24
C SER A 302 7.99 17.12 4.07
N PRO A 303 8.39 17.43 2.82
CA PRO A 303 7.98 16.62 1.67
C PRO A 303 8.67 15.26 1.69
N LEU A 304 7.87 14.21 1.60
CA LEU A 304 8.25 12.83 1.39
C LEU A 304 8.07 12.48 -0.09
N HIS A 305 9.08 11.88 -0.70
CA HIS A 305 9.02 11.32 -2.05
C HIS A 305 9.24 9.81 -1.99
N LEU A 306 8.32 9.05 -2.58
CA LEU A 306 8.35 7.61 -2.63
C LEU A 306 8.20 7.15 -4.08
N VAL A 307 9.07 6.24 -4.51
CA VAL A 307 9.01 5.56 -5.81
C VAL A 307 9.02 4.06 -5.60
N TYR A 308 8.06 3.36 -6.19
CA TYR A 308 7.97 1.92 -6.21
C TYR A 308 7.93 1.43 -7.66
N ASP A 309 9.00 0.74 -8.06
CA ASP A 309 9.17 0.17 -9.39
C ASP A 309 9.05 -1.34 -9.32
N ASP A 310 8.01 -1.87 -9.97
CA ASP A 310 7.67 -3.29 -9.99
C ASP A 310 8.01 -3.94 -11.32
N PHE A 311 8.70 -5.07 -11.25
CA PHE A 311 9.13 -5.88 -12.38
C PHE A 311 8.63 -7.32 -12.18
N SER A 312 8.71 -8.17 -13.21
CA SER A 312 8.09 -9.51 -13.20
C SER A 312 8.30 -10.36 -11.93
N ASN A 313 9.45 -10.26 -11.26
CA ASN A 313 9.78 -11.07 -10.08
C ASN A 313 10.35 -10.25 -8.91
N THR A 314 10.53 -8.95 -9.10
CA THR A 314 11.25 -8.08 -8.15
C THR A 314 10.65 -6.71 -8.18
N ALA A 315 10.62 -6.03 -7.04
CA ALA A 315 10.34 -4.60 -7.00
C ALA A 315 11.40 -3.86 -6.20
N ASN A 316 11.57 -2.57 -6.49
CA ASN A 316 12.41 -1.66 -5.72
C ASN A 316 11.52 -0.56 -5.13
N LEU A 317 11.76 -0.22 -3.87
CA LEU A 317 11.17 0.92 -3.19
C LEU A 317 12.28 1.90 -2.84
N GLN A 318 12.09 3.16 -3.20
CA GLN A 318 12.94 4.27 -2.83
C GLN A 318 12.09 5.30 -2.08
N LEU A 319 12.58 5.75 -0.92
CA LEU A 319 11.94 6.78 -0.13
C LEU A 319 12.98 7.84 0.22
N LYS A 320 12.66 9.11 -0.02
CA LYS A 320 13.53 10.26 0.26
C LYS A 320 12.75 11.36 0.95
N MET A 321 13.36 11.97 1.96
CA MET A 321 12.79 13.10 2.68
C MET A 321 13.90 14.04 3.14
N ASN A 322 13.71 15.34 2.97
CA ASN A 322 14.53 16.36 3.63
C ASN A 322 13.85 16.77 4.93
N THR A 323 14.55 16.72 6.06
CA THR A 323 13.95 16.94 7.38
C THR A 323 14.15 18.37 7.91
N ASN A 324 14.71 19.29 7.12
CA ASN A 324 15.14 20.63 7.56
C ASN A 324 14.00 21.43 8.22
N ASN A 325 12.77 21.25 7.77
CA ASN A 325 11.60 21.97 8.30
C ASN A 325 10.94 21.31 9.52
N MET A 326 11.55 20.24 10.04
CA MET A 326 11.01 19.47 11.15
C MET A 326 11.89 19.57 12.39
N TYR A 327 11.22 19.75 13.53
CA TYR A 327 11.74 19.34 14.82
C TYR A 327 11.58 17.83 14.96
N MET A 328 12.58 17.16 15.51
CA MET A 328 12.54 15.72 15.76
C MET A 328 13.15 15.43 17.13
N ARG A 329 12.47 14.62 17.95
CA ARG A 329 13.02 14.09 19.20
C ARG A 329 12.97 12.58 19.17
N ILE A 330 14.10 11.94 18.86
CA ILE A 330 14.23 10.48 18.72
C ILE A 330 15.07 9.96 19.87
N PHE A 331 14.51 9.05 20.68
CA PHE A 331 15.15 8.51 21.88
C PHE A 331 15.84 9.60 22.73
N GLY A 332 15.08 10.62 23.11
CA GLY A 332 15.57 11.77 23.90
C GLY A 332 16.49 12.76 23.16
N THR A 333 17.08 12.37 22.02
CA THR A 333 17.95 13.23 21.23
C THR A 333 17.13 14.13 20.32
N SER A 334 17.35 15.44 20.42
CA SER A 334 16.57 16.43 19.67
C SER A 334 17.36 17.00 18.50
N LYS A 335 16.63 17.32 17.44
CA LYS A 335 17.05 18.11 16.29
C LYS A 335 16.08 19.28 16.18
N GLU A 336 16.62 20.50 16.18
CA GLU A 336 15.84 21.72 16.00
C GLU A 336 15.42 21.91 14.54
N LYS A 337 14.31 22.61 14.36
CA LYS A 337 13.85 23.05 13.04
C LYS A 337 14.90 24.01 12.44
N GLY A 338 15.16 23.84 11.15
CA GLY A 338 16.17 24.58 10.39
C GLY A 338 17.52 23.88 10.29
N SER A 339 17.83 22.92 11.18
CA SER A 339 19.06 22.12 11.06
C SER A 339 18.99 21.16 9.86
N PRO A 340 20.10 20.94 9.15
CA PRO A 340 20.13 20.04 8.00
C PRO A 340 19.79 18.61 8.40
N GLY A 341 19.12 17.87 7.51
CA GLY A 341 18.90 16.44 7.68
C GLY A 341 18.12 15.81 6.54
N HIS A 342 18.22 14.48 6.45
CA HIS A 342 17.55 13.69 5.44
C HIS A 342 17.21 12.29 5.96
N VAL A 343 16.26 11.65 5.29
CA VAL A 343 15.96 10.23 5.39
C VAL A 343 15.96 9.64 4.00
N GLU A 344 16.70 8.56 3.80
CA GLU A 344 16.71 7.77 2.57
C GLU A 344 16.59 6.28 2.89
N ILE A 345 15.67 5.60 2.20
CA ILE A 345 15.45 4.17 2.32
C ILE A 345 15.41 3.55 0.92
N ASP A 346 16.26 2.54 0.69
CA ASP A 346 16.24 1.71 -0.50
C ASP A 346 15.92 0.27 -0.12
N ALA A 347 14.77 -0.22 -0.56
CA ALA A 347 14.32 -1.58 -0.29
C ALA A 347 14.08 -2.38 -1.58
N ARG A 348 14.21 -3.70 -1.48
CA ARG A 348 13.92 -4.67 -2.54
C ARG A 348 12.89 -5.67 -2.07
N PHE A 349 11.96 -5.97 -2.96
CA PHE A 349 10.97 -7.01 -2.82
C PHE A 349 11.27 -8.14 -3.80
N LYS A 350 11.00 -9.38 -3.38
CA LYS A 350 11.03 -10.57 -4.23
C LYS A 350 9.74 -11.33 -3.99
N GLN A 351 9.03 -11.69 -5.06
CA GLN A 351 7.74 -12.39 -4.96
C GLN A 351 6.76 -11.70 -3.99
N ASP A 352 6.59 -10.38 -4.14
CA ASP A 352 5.73 -9.52 -3.31
C ASP A 352 6.08 -9.46 -1.81
N GLN A 353 7.28 -9.92 -1.41
CA GLN A 353 7.74 -9.88 -0.02
C GLN A 353 9.01 -9.06 0.12
N LEU A 354 9.10 -8.28 1.20
CA LEU A 354 10.32 -7.51 1.52
C LEU A 354 11.48 -8.49 1.73
N ALA A 355 12.51 -8.37 0.91
CA ALA A 355 13.67 -9.25 0.94
C ALA A 355 14.90 -8.56 1.53
N GLU A 356 15.05 -7.26 1.29
CA GLU A 356 16.25 -6.50 1.66
C GLU A 356 15.89 -5.02 1.84
N ILE A 357 16.41 -4.40 2.90
CA ILE A 357 16.62 -2.95 2.98
C ILE A 357 18.11 -2.76 2.74
N LYS A 358 18.48 -2.34 1.53
CA LYS A 358 19.90 -2.14 1.16
C LYS A 358 20.52 -1.00 1.93
N LYS A 359 19.72 0.06 2.12
CA LYS A 359 20.13 1.31 2.72
C LYS A 359 18.97 1.84 3.54
N PHE A 360 19.26 2.12 4.79
CA PHE A 360 18.54 3.06 5.63
C PHE A 360 19.56 4.11 6.05
N ASP A 361 19.31 5.37 5.75
CA ASP A 361 20.19 6.50 6.06
C ASP A 361 19.35 7.65 6.58
N CYS A 362 19.47 7.91 7.89
CA CYS A 362 18.77 8.98 8.57
C CYS A 362 19.81 9.87 9.25
N VAL A 363 19.87 11.13 8.82
CA VAL A 363 20.70 12.17 9.44
C VAL A 363 19.78 13.31 9.87
N ALA A 364 19.88 13.72 11.12
CA ALA A 364 19.08 14.80 11.68
C ALA A 364 19.96 15.68 12.56
N GLY A 365 20.44 16.78 11.99
CA GLY A 365 21.44 17.64 12.61
C GLY A 365 22.73 16.89 12.90
N ASP A 366 23.48 17.37 13.89
CA ASP A 366 24.75 16.74 14.27
C ASP A 366 24.56 15.59 15.26
N ALA A 367 23.42 15.52 15.95
CA ALA A 367 23.21 14.61 17.06
C ALA A 367 22.64 13.25 16.65
N ILE A 368 22.00 13.13 15.48
CA ILE A 368 21.34 11.92 15.00
C ILE A 368 21.95 11.50 13.66
N SER A 369 22.52 10.29 13.61
CA SER A 369 22.97 9.65 12.36
C SER A 369 22.81 8.14 12.48
N ILE A 370 21.87 7.56 11.75
CA ILE A 370 21.59 6.12 11.73
C ILE A 370 21.71 5.62 10.29
N GLN A 371 22.68 4.74 10.05
CA GLN A 371 22.99 4.20 8.74
C GLN A 371 23.17 2.68 8.80
N GLY A 372 22.46 1.95 7.95
CA GLY A 372 22.56 0.50 7.92
C GLY A 372 21.83 -0.17 6.78
N SER A 373 21.76 -1.49 6.88
CA SER A 373 21.03 -2.37 5.98
C SER A 373 20.39 -3.52 6.77
N ALA A 374 19.38 -4.15 6.16
CA ALA A 374 18.72 -5.31 6.73
C ALA A 374 18.37 -6.34 5.65
N GLU A 375 18.44 -7.62 6.02
CA GLU A 375 18.04 -8.75 5.19
C GLU A 375 16.85 -9.46 5.84
N PHE A 376 15.95 -9.99 5.01
CA PHE A 376 14.72 -10.64 5.44
C PHE A 376 14.63 -12.04 4.83
N THR A 377 14.14 -13.00 5.60
CA THR A 377 13.72 -14.30 5.06
C THR A 377 12.27 -14.18 4.60
N PRO A 378 11.88 -14.75 3.45
CA PRO A 378 10.48 -14.79 3.03
C PRO A 378 9.54 -15.24 4.15
N GLY A 379 8.43 -14.51 4.32
CA GLY A 379 7.41 -14.75 5.35
C GLY A 379 7.76 -14.30 6.77
N GLN A 380 8.94 -13.73 7.02
CA GLN A 380 9.29 -13.15 8.32
C GLN A 380 9.04 -11.64 8.35
N VAL A 381 8.40 -11.16 9.43
CA VAL A 381 8.21 -9.73 9.67
C VAL A 381 9.50 -9.07 10.15
N LEU A 382 10.27 -9.77 10.99
CA LEU A 382 11.53 -9.27 11.53
C LEU A 382 12.72 -9.64 10.63
N PRO A 383 13.73 -8.75 10.52
CA PRO A 383 14.91 -9.02 9.72
C PRO A 383 15.75 -10.14 10.33
N ASN A 384 16.27 -11.04 9.49
CA ASN A 384 17.18 -12.10 9.93
C ASN A 384 18.61 -11.59 10.12
N LYS A 385 18.92 -10.40 9.60
CA LYS A 385 20.21 -9.72 9.77
C LYS A 385 20.02 -8.22 9.66
N ILE A 386 20.63 -7.47 10.58
CA ILE A 386 20.73 -6.00 10.50
C ILE A 386 22.20 -5.66 10.66
N ASN A 387 22.73 -4.84 9.77
CA ASN A 387 24.08 -4.31 9.86
C ASN A 387 24.02 -2.79 9.92
N VAL A 388 24.41 -2.23 11.07
CA VAL A 388 24.41 -0.78 11.28
C VAL A 388 25.84 -0.27 11.25
N ASN A 389 26.17 0.52 10.23
CA ASN A 389 27.50 1.05 9.99
C ASN A 389 27.78 2.32 10.80
N SER A 390 26.72 3.07 11.15
CA SER A 390 26.76 4.24 12.01
C SER A 390 25.47 4.32 12.82
N PHE A 391 25.55 4.33 14.14
CA PHE A 391 24.43 4.64 15.02
C PHE A 391 24.88 5.70 16.02
N LYS A 392 24.48 6.94 15.75
CA LYS A 392 24.77 8.11 16.59
C LYS A 392 23.46 8.71 17.09
N LEU A 393 23.32 8.82 18.40
CA LEU A 393 22.21 9.48 19.10
C LEU A 393 22.78 10.17 20.35
N GLY A 394 22.92 11.50 20.30
CA GLY A 394 23.52 12.26 21.39
C GLY A 394 24.96 11.79 21.67
N LYS A 395 25.21 11.27 22.89
CA LYS A 395 26.50 10.68 23.29
C LYS A 395 26.71 9.27 22.71
N THR A 396 25.64 8.55 22.40
CA THR A 396 25.72 7.19 21.86
C THR A 396 26.37 7.22 20.47
N LYS A 397 27.39 6.39 20.27
CA LYS A 397 28.07 6.13 19.00
C LYS A 397 28.52 4.67 18.95
N ILE A 398 27.71 3.82 18.32
CA ILE A 398 27.94 2.37 18.23
C ILE A 398 27.72 1.85 16.79
N LYS A 399 28.08 0.58 16.57
CA LYS A 399 27.87 -0.14 15.30
C LYS A 399 27.26 -1.52 15.56
N PRO A 400 25.97 -1.59 15.93
CA PRO A 400 25.34 -2.85 16.29
C PRO A 400 25.14 -3.75 15.07
N LYS A 401 25.35 -5.06 15.28
CA LYS A 401 25.05 -6.10 14.31
C LYS A 401 24.03 -7.06 14.92
N PHE A 402 22.93 -7.28 14.21
CA PHE A 402 21.91 -8.24 14.61
C PHE A 402 21.91 -9.42 13.64
N LYS A 403 21.76 -10.64 14.14
CA LYS A 403 21.63 -11.85 13.33
C LYS A 403 20.73 -12.89 13.97
N LEU A 404 19.78 -13.43 13.21
CA LEU A 404 18.99 -14.60 13.58
C LEU A 404 19.83 -15.87 13.39
N LYS A 405 20.01 -16.63 14.47
CA LYS A 405 20.67 -17.94 14.45
C LYS A 405 19.72 -19.03 13.96
N LYS A 406 20.29 -20.18 13.57
CA LYS A 406 19.51 -21.38 13.16
C LYS A 406 18.51 -21.87 14.21
N ASN A 407 18.81 -21.67 15.50
CA ASN A 407 17.93 -22.03 16.61
C ASN A 407 16.85 -20.97 16.93
N LYS A 408 16.60 -20.02 16.01
CA LYS A 408 15.65 -18.90 16.17
C LYS A 408 15.98 -17.93 17.31
N THR A 409 17.23 -17.91 17.80
CA THR A 409 17.72 -16.91 18.75
C THR A 409 18.33 -15.73 17.98
N TYR A 410 17.90 -14.51 18.28
CA TYR A 410 18.56 -13.31 17.78
C TYR A 410 19.87 -13.07 18.55
N ARG A 411 20.92 -12.67 17.86
CA ARG A 411 22.18 -12.24 18.47
C ARG A 411 22.46 -10.78 18.12
N LEU A 412 22.65 -9.96 19.14
CA LEU A 412 23.22 -8.61 19.05
C LEU A 412 24.72 -8.69 19.35
N THR A 413 25.52 -8.05 18.50
CA THR A 413 26.94 -7.80 18.76
C THR A 413 27.26 -6.32 18.63
N ILE A 414 27.97 -5.77 19.61
CA ILE A 414 28.50 -4.40 19.58
C ILE A 414 29.99 -4.49 19.94
N GLU A 415 30.84 -3.84 19.13
CA GLU A 415 32.28 -3.82 19.32
C GLU A 415 32.79 -2.38 19.32
N GLY A 416 33.28 -1.93 20.48
CA GLY A 416 33.75 -0.57 20.73
C GLY A 416 32.63 0.46 20.81
N GLY A 417 33.01 1.72 20.88
CA GLY A 417 32.10 2.86 20.87
C GLY A 417 31.57 3.27 22.24
N ILE A 418 30.63 4.21 22.21
CA ILE A 418 30.05 4.86 23.39
C ILE A 418 28.56 4.52 23.42
N LEU A 419 28.06 3.99 24.53
CA LEU A 419 26.62 3.79 24.73
C LEU A 419 26.14 4.66 25.88
N ASP A 420 25.08 5.40 25.64
CA ASP A 420 24.35 6.14 26.66
C ASP A 420 22.99 5.47 26.90
N LEU A 421 22.87 4.80 28.05
CA LEU A 421 21.65 4.09 28.43
C LEU A 421 20.60 5.02 29.03
N GLU A 422 20.94 6.22 29.48
CA GLU A 422 20.00 7.12 30.18
C GLU A 422 18.77 7.40 29.31
N SER A 423 19.01 7.83 28.07
CA SER A 423 17.94 8.10 27.09
C SER A 423 17.11 6.86 26.72
N ILE A 424 17.69 5.65 26.81
CA ILE A 424 16.97 4.40 26.54
C ILE A 424 16.14 4.00 27.77
N LEU A 425 16.68 4.18 28.98
CA LEU A 425 16.01 3.87 30.24
C LEU A 425 14.80 4.77 30.46
N ASP A 426 14.92 6.07 30.17
CA ASP A 426 13.80 7.01 30.23
C ASP A 426 12.64 6.59 29.32
N GLN A 427 12.96 6.10 28.11
CA GLN A 427 11.95 5.63 27.18
C GLN A 427 11.28 4.34 27.70
N LEU A 428 12.06 3.38 28.21
CA LEU A 428 11.56 2.09 28.73
C LEU A 428 10.70 2.24 29.99
N GLN A 429 10.95 3.24 30.84
CA GLN A 429 10.12 3.49 32.03
C GLN A 429 8.71 3.97 31.67
N ASN A 430 8.56 4.60 30.51
CA ASN A 430 7.28 5.12 30.02
C ASN A 430 6.48 4.08 29.21
N GLU A 431 7.05 2.91 28.90
CA GLU A 431 6.34 1.83 28.21
C GLU A 431 5.71 0.83 29.19
N THR A 432 4.37 0.75 29.20
CA THR A 432 3.61 -0.23 29.98
C THR A 432 3.59 -1.64 29.37
N ASP A 433 3.99 -1.80 28.10
CA ASP A 433 3.74 -3.00 27.28
C ASP A 433 4.99 -3.82 26.93
N ALA A 434 6.10 -3.66 27.67
CA ALA A 434 7.36 -4.41 27.44
C ALA A 434 7.25 -5.96 27.60
N GLN A 435 6.05 -6.52 27.77
CA GLN A 435 5.78 -7.95 27.94
C GLN A 435 5.64 -8.74 26.62
N ASP A 436 5.62 -8.08 25.46
CA ASP A 436 5.29 -8.76 24.19
C ASP A 436 6.49 -9.33 23.43
N PHE A 437 7.74 -8.95 23.76
CA PHE A 437 8.92 -9.54 23.12
C PHE A 437 9.26 -10.91 23.75
N LYS A 438 8.80 -11.98 23.11
CA LYS A 438 8.92 -13.38 23.59
C LYS A 438 10.06 -14.14 22.95
N GLU A 439 10.72 -13.53 21.98
CA GLU A 439 11.83 -14.10 21.23
C GLU A 439 13.03 -14.36 22.14
N SER A 440 13.83 -15.36 21.80
CA SER A 440 15.11 -15.59 22.47
C SER A 440 16.16 -14.66 21.89
N PHE A 441 16.95 -14.02 22.76
CA PHE A 441 17.91 -12.99 22.37
C PHE A 441 19.21 -13.13 23.17
N ASP A 442 20.34 -13.18 22.49
CA ASP A 442 21.67 -13.09 23.09
C ASP A 442 22.29 -11.75 22.74
N ALA A 443 23.02 -11.13 23.67
CA ALA A 443 23.85 -9.97 23.36
C ALA A 443 25.29 -10.21 23.79
N ASP A 444 26.22 -9.85 22.92
CA ASP A 444 27.66 -9.86 23.13
C ASP A 444 28.18 -8.43 22.87
N VAL A 445 28.36 -7.65 23.92
CA VAL A 445 28.60 -6.21 23.85
C VAL A 445 29.96 -5.89 24.46
N LYS A 446 30.81 -5.22 23.69
CA LYS A 446 32.08 -4.63 24.14
C LYS A 446 32.05 -3.15 23.83
N LEU A 447 32.21 -2.29 24.84
CA LEU A 447 32.13 -0.83 24.70
C LEU A 447 33.39 -0.16 25.24
N ASP A 448 33.78 0.95 24.62
CA ASP A 448 34.84 1.80 25.13
C ASP A 448 34.34 2.59 26.35
N GLU A 449 33.11 3.12 26.26
CA GLU A 449 32.44 3.86 27.33
C GLU A 449 30.94 3.51 27.43
N LEU A 450 30.43 3.41 28.66
CA LEU A 450 29.02 3.20 28.98
C LEU A 450 28.57 4.23 30.02
N TYR A 451 27.60 5.06 29.63
CA TYR A 451 26.88 5.98 30.50
C TYR A 451 25.56 5.31 30.92
N VAL A 452 25.17 5.46 32.19
CA VAL A 452 23.98 4.80 32.76
C VAL A 452 22.96 5.82 33.25
N LEU A 453 23.31 6.66 34.22
CA LEU A 453 22.45 7.70 34.80
C LEU A 453 23.20 9.01 35.13
N GLY A 454 24.48 9.11 34.76
CA GLY A 454 25.31 10.24 35.15
C GLY A 454 26.45 10.48 34.18
N GLU A 455 27.15 11.60 34.38
CA GLU A 455 28.18 12.10 33.46
C GLU A 455 29.51 11.33 33.47
N ARG A 456 29.65 10.30 34.32
CA ARG A 456 30.91 9.54 34.45
C ARG A 456 30.75 8.11 33.93
N PRO A 457 31.39 7.76 32.80
CA PRO A 457 31.18 6.46 32.19
C PRO A 457 31.94 5.35 32.92
N LEU A 458 31.44 4.12 32.74
CA LEU A 458 32.25 2.92 32.85
C LEU A 458 33.03 2.74 31.55
N LYS A 459 34.32 2.41 31.64
CA LYS A 459 35.22 2.15 30.52
C LYS A 459 35.47 0.67 30.30
N LYS A 460 35.81 0.29 29.07
CA LYS A 460 36.16 -1.09 28.66
C LYS A 460 35.14 -2.10 29.19
N VAL A 461 33.86 -1.85 28.87
CA VAL A 461 32.75 -2.65 29.36
C VAL A 461 32.60 -3.88 28.48
N GLU A 462 32.53 -5.06 29.09
CA GLU A 462 32.12 -6.31 28.46
C GLU A 462 30.80 -6.75 29.09
N PHE A 463 29.79 -7.01 28.26
CA PHE A 463 28.46 -7.44 28.66
C PHE A 463 28.01 -8.60 27.79
N ASN A 464 27.68 -9.73 28.42
CA ASN A 464 27.11 -10.89 27.77
C ASN A 464 25.76 -11.22 28.43
N THR A 465 24.71 -11.33 27.63
CA THR A 465 23.38 -11.71 28.14
C THR A 465 22.74 -12.76 27.25
N SER A 466 21.89 -13.58 27.85
CA SER A 466 21.01 -14.51 27.16
C SER A 466 19.62 -14.39 27.75
N MET A 467 18.65 -14.07 26.91
CA MET A 467 17.24 -13.93 27.22
C MET A 467 16.44 -15.02 26.51
N VAL A 468 15.50 -15.63 27.22
CA VAL A 468 14.61 -16.68 26.67
C VAL A 468 13.21 -16.40 27.18
N GLY A 469 12.24 -16.23 26.27
CA GLY A 469 10.85 -15.95 26.62
C GLY A 469 10.68 -14.61 27.36
N GLY A 470 11.38 -13.57 26.91
CA GLY A 470 11.39 -12.25 27.56
C GLY A 470 12.14 -12.18 28.90
N MET A 471 12.77 -13.26 29.36
CA MET A 471 13.46 -13.32 30.65
C MET A 471 14.97 -13.45 30.50
N VAL A 472 15.73 -12.59 31.19
CA VAL A 472 17.19 -12.72 31.34
C VAL A 472 17.53 -14.01 32.08
N ARG A 473 18.18 -14.95 31.40
CA ARG A 473 18.63 -16.23 31.96
C ARG A 473 20.06 -16.17 32.47
N LYS A 474 20.91 -15.46 31.74
CA LYS A 474 22.31 -15.22 32.09
C LYS A 474 22.64 -13.77 31.75
N LEU A 475 23.36 -13.11 32.64
CA LEU A 475 23.98 -11.80 32.41
C LEU A 475 25.35 -11.84 33.08
N ASN A 476 26.39 -11.46 32.36
CA ASN A 476 27.70 -11.19 32.92
C ASN A 476 28.15 -9.84 32.37
N MET A 477 28.45 -8.91 33.27
CA MET A 477 28.96 -7.60 32.93
C MET A 477 30.24 -7.34 33.74
N ARG A 478 31.25 -6.82 33.07
CA ARG A 478 32.45 -6.26 33.67
C ARG A 478 32.71 -4.89 33.09
N GLY A 479 33.02 -3.90 33.92
CA GLY A 479 33.44 -2.57 33.47
C GLY A 479 34.42 -1.95 34.44
N TYR A 480 35.05 -0.85 34.06
CA TYR A 480 36.02 -0.14 34.89
C TYR A 480 35.62 1.31 35.07
N PHE A 481 35.84 1.90 36.23
CA PHE A 481 35.58 3.33 36.41
C PHE A 481 36.61 4.18 35.64
N ALA A 482 36.20 5.36 35.16
CA ALA A 482 37.01 6.23 34.30
C ALA A 482 38.33 6.71 34.93
N THR A 483 38.47 6.61 36.26
CA THR A 483 39.61 7.11 37.02
C THR A 483 40.55 5.97 37.45
N THR A 484 41.75 5.92 36.85
CA THR A 484 43.05 5.38 37.34
C THR A 484 43.71 4.19 36.60
N GLN A 485 45.03 4.10 36.83
CA GLN A 485 46.03 3.19 36.24
C GLN A 485 45.97 1.73 36.73
N MET A 486 45.04 1.36 37.64
CA MET A 486 44.83 -0.01 38.14
C MET A 486 43.39 -0.49 37.86
N PRO A 487 43.13 -1.81 37.70
CA PRO A 487 41.80 -2.31 37.34
C PRO A 487 40.77 -2.14 38.49
N ARG A 488 40.03 -1.03 38.48
CA ARG A 488 38.90 -0.74 39.37
C ARG A 488 37.59 -1.26 38.77
N ALA A 489 37.33 -2.55 38.96
CA ALA A 489 36.24 -3.23 38.27
C ALA A 489 34.89 -3.15 39.01
N LEU A 490 33.82 -3.07 38.21
CA LEU A 490 32.45 -3.42 38.56
C LEU A 490 32.12 -4.76 37.90
N PHE A 491 31.51 -5.67 38.67
CA PHE A 491 30.97 -6.92 38.15
C PHE A 491 29.48 -7.01 38.44
N VAL A 492 28.70 -7.37 37.43
CA VAL A 492 27.26 -7.68 37.56
C VAL A 492 27.02 -9.05 36.96
N VAL A 493 26.44 -9.94 37.74
CA VAL A 493 26.14 -11.31 37.31
C VAL A 493 24.69 -11.62 37.61
N VAL A 494 23.94 -12.08 36.61
CA VAL A 494 22.64 -12.72 36.80
C VAL A 494 22.73 -14.14 36.30
N ASN A 495 22.32 -15.09 37.13
CA ASN A 495 22.22 -16.49 36.73
C ASN A 495 20.84 -17.04 37.10
N SER A 496 20.30 -17.93 36.27
CA SER A 496 19.12 -18.73 36.60
C SER A 496 19.56 -20.16 37.00
N PRO A 497 19.79 -20.46 38.29
CA PRO A 497 19.96 -21.84 38.76
C PRO A 497 18.78 -22.73 38.36
N LYS A 498 19.00 -24.06 38.35
CA LYS A 498 18.05 -25.08 37.83
C LYS A 498 16.63 -25.01 38.42
N ASN A 499 16.43 -24.35 39.55
CA ASN A 499 15.15 -24.24 40.26
C ASN A 499 14.23 -23.16 39.70
N GLY A 500 14.64 -22.45 38.64
CA GLY A 500 13.81 -21.42 38.01
C GLY A 500 13.80 -20.08 38.73
N GLU A 501 14.61 -19.89 39.78
CA GLU A 501 14.90 -18.60 40.41
C GLU A 501 16.00 -17.87 39.64
N ARG A 502 15.98 -16.54 39.59
CA ARG A 502 17.11 -15.71 39.13
C ARG A 502 17.87 -15.17 40.33
N VAL A 503 19.20 -15.22 40.30
CA VAL A 503 20.08 -14.65 41.32
C VAL A 503 20.92 -13.55 40.68
N LEU A 504 20.89 -12.36 41.25
CA LEU A 504 21.68 -11.18 40.91
C LEU A 504 22.79 -11.01 41.95
N GLU A 505 24.03 -10.88 41.47
CA GLU A 505 25.18 -10.49 42.26
C GLU A 505 25.83 -9.25 41.64
N VAL A 506 25.98 -8.19 42.44
CA VAL A 506 26.72 -6.97 42.05
C VAL A 506 27.89 -6.81 43.02
N THR A 507 29.11 -6.69 42.49
CA THR A 507 30.29 -6.50 43.33
C THR A 507 31.22 -5.42 42.80
N THR A 508 31.75 -4.60 43.71
CA THR A 508 32.84 -3.68 43.40
C THR A 508 33.62 -3.31 44.67
N ASN A 509 34.92 -3.05 44.54
CA ASN A 509 35.76 -2.48 45.60
C ASN A 509 35.82 -0.94 45.56
N HIS A 510 34.98 -0.32 44.71
CA HIS A 510 35.00 1.12 44.44
C HIS A 510 33.57 1.70 44.50
N PHE A 511 32.86 1.43 45.59
CA PHE A 511 31.48 1.85 45.82
C PHE A 511 31.24 3.34 45.59
N GLY A 512 32.11 4.22 46.11
CA GLY A 512 31.98 5.66 45.87
C GLY A 512 32.07 6.06 44.39
N GLU A 513 32.91 5.38 43.60
CA GLU A 513 32.97 5.62 42.15
C GLU A 513 31.71 5.13 41.45
N LEU A 514 31.14 3.99 41.90
CA LEU A 514 29.83 3.53 41.41
C LEU A 514 28.73 4.56 41.68
N MET A 515 28.66 5.12 42.90
CA MET A 515 27.66 6.13 43.24
C MET A 515 27.83 7.41 42.40
N GLN A 516 29.07 7.80 42.10
CA GLN A 516 29.36 8.95 41.24
C GLN A 516 29.03 8.68 39.76
N SER A 517 29.32 7.47 39.26
CA SER A 517 28.97 7.04 37.90
C SER A 517 27.47 6.89 37.68
N LEU A 518 26.72 6.50 38.71
CA LEU A 518 25.26 6.45 38.68
C LEU A 518 24.60 7.81 39.00
N GLY A 519 25.38 8.86 39.27
CA GLY A 519 24.83 10.17 39.65
C GLY A 519 24.13 10.20 41.02
N LEU A 520 24.22 9.14 41.82
CA LEU A 520 23.48 8.99 43.07
C LEU A 520 24.07 9.79 44.24
N SER A 521 25.40 9.89 44.30
CA SER A 521 26.07 10.68 45.35
C SER A 521 27.52 10.98 44.98
N ASP A 522 27.94 12.23 45.18
CA ASP A 522 29.35 12.67 45.17
C ASP A 522 29.98 12.66 46.57
N ARG A 523 29.15 12.46 47.61
CA ARG A 523 29.57 12.45 49.01
C ARG A 523 30.10 11.09 49.44
N LEU A 524 29.68 10.01 48.81
CA LEU A 524 30.18 8.67 49.09
C LEU A 524 31.48 8.43 48.33
N LEU A 525 32.56 8.20 49.07
CA LEU A 525 33.91 7.96 48.55
C LEU A 525 34.39 6.58 49.00
N ARG A 526 35.19 5.90 48.17
CA ARG A 526 35.79 4.58 48.51
C ARG A 526 34.72 3.52 48.86
N GLY A 527 35.15 2.44 49.49
CA GLY A 527 34.30 1.36 49.98
C GLY A 527 34.05 0.22 49.00
N ARG A 528 33.61 -0.91 49.54
CA ARG A 528 33.23 -2.13 48.80
C ARG A 528 31.72 -2.32 48.87
N LEU A 529 31.11 -2.69 47.76
CA LEU A 529 29.71 -3.07 47.65
C LEU A 529 29.60 -4.54 47.28
N VAL A 530 28.70 -5.25 47.96
CA VAL A 530 28.21 -6.58 47.57
C VAL A 530 26.69 -6.57 47.66
N ILE A 531 26.02 -6.78 46.53
CA ILE A 531 24.58 -7.01 46.47
C ILE A 531 24.36 -8.47 46.10
N LYS A 532 23.50 -9.16 46.84
CA LYS A 532 22.96 -10.47 46.48
C LYS A 532 21.46 -10.43 46.58
N ALA A 533 20.77 -10.62 45.46
CA ALA A 533 19.33 -10.64 45.40
C ALA A 533 18.84 -11.81 44.57
N SER A 534 17.62 -12.26 44.82
CA SER A 534 16.96 -13.27 44.04
C SER A 534 15.55 -12.84 43.63
N HIS A 535 15.03 -13.49 42.60
CA HIS A 535 13.71 -13.21 42.04
C HIS A 535 13.07 -14.51 41.56
N ASP A 536 11.83 -14.74 42.00
CA ASP A 536 11.04 -15.95 41.75
C ASP A 536 10.42 -16.04 40.33
N ASN A 537 10.84 -15.17 39.41
CA ASN A 537 10.34 -15.02 38.05
C ASN A 537 8.83 -14.76 37.87
N LYS A 538 8.08 -14.47 38.94
CA LYS A 538 6.68 -14.06 38.80
C LYS A 538 6.58 -12.62 38.31
N PRO A 539 5.69 -12.31 37.36
CA PRO A 539 5.47 -10.93 36.92
C PRO A 539 5.25 -10.00 38.11
N LYS A 540 5.87 -8.80 38.08
CA LYS A 540 5.75 -7.75 39.11
C LYS A 540 6.29 -8.09 40.51
N SER A 541 6.87 -9.28 40.72
CA SER A 541 7.52 -9.58 42.00
C SER A 541 8.83 -8.81 42.14
N PRO A 542 9.13 -8.20 43.30
CA PRO A 542 10.39 -7.49 43.49
C PRO A 542 11.56 -8.46 43.58
N TRP A 543 12.77 -7.95 43.31
CA TRP A 543 14.00 -8.63 43.73
C TRP A 543 14.11 -8.58 45.26
N ILE A 544 14.39 -9.71 45.89
CA ILE A 544 14.54 -9.83 47.35
C ILE A 544 15.99 -10.17 47.66
N GLY A 545 16.66 -9.39 48.50
CA GLY A 545 18.10 -9.56 48.71
C GLY A 545 18.67 -8.79 49.87
N ARG A 546 20.01 -8.85 49.97
CA ARG A 546 20.82 -8.08 50.91
C ARG A 546 21.86 -7.29 50.14
N PHE A 547 22.06 -6.04 50.51
CA PHE A 547 23.23 -5.27 50.09
C PHE A 547 24.11 -5.02 51.31
N LYS A 548 25.43 -5.07 51.13
CA LYS A 548 26.43 -4.81 52.16
C LYS A 548 27.45 -3.82 51.62
N ILE A 549 27.73 -2.80 52.41
CA ILE A 549 28.72 -1.77 52.09
C ILE A 549 29.77 -1.80 53.20
N TYR A 550 31.04 -1.80 52.81
CA TYR A 550 32.18 -1.85 53.72
C TYR A 550 33.14 -0.69 53.42
N ASP A 551 33.88 -0.24 54.44
CA ASP A 551 35.06 0.62 54.31
C ASP A 551 34.88 1.89 53.44
N PHE A 552 33.71 2.53 53.53
CA PHE A 552 33.40 3.74 52.77
C PHE A 552 33.66 5.01 53.59
N ASN A 553 33.94 6.10 52.89
CA ASN A 553 34.11 7.43 53.45
C ASN A 553 32.93 8.31 53.03
N LEU A 554 32.49 9.18 53.94
CA LEU A 554 31.46 10.17 53.66
C LEU A 554 32.07 11.57 53.70
N LYS A 555 32.03 12.28 52.57
CA LYS A 555 32.47 13.66 52.41
C LYS A 555 31.34 14.62 52.74
N ASP A 556 31.66 15.69 53.46
CA ASP A 556 30.72 16.73 53.91
C ASP A 556 29.42 16.14 54.48
N PRO A 557 29.48 15.33 55.56
CA PRO A 557 28.31 14.76 56.19
C PRO A 557 27.60 15.83 57.02
N PRO A 558 26.61 16.60 56.56
CA PRO A 558 25.98 17.52 57.47
C PRO A 558 25.13 16.63 58.39
N VAL A 559 25.43 16.64 59.69
CA VAL A 559 24.48 16.25 60.73
C VAL A 559 24.28 14.73 60.95
N LEU A 560 25.26 13.87 60.66
CA LEU A 560 25.22 12.49 61.21
C LEU A 560 25.37 12.46 62.74
N GLY A 561 25.91 13.53 63.33
CA GLY A 561 25.93 13.76 64.77
C GLY A 561 24.55 13.92 65.42
N LYS A 562 23.48 14.32 64.70
CA LYS A 562 22.12 14.42 65.28
C LYS A 562 21.24 13.18 65.07
N LEU A 563 21.55 12.33 64.09
CA LEU A 563 20.81 11.08 63.86
C LEU A 563 21.36 9.91 64.69
N LEU A 564 22.68 9.88 64.95
CA LEU A 564 23.27 8.94 65.91
C LEU A 564 22.93 9.29 67.37
N SER A 565 22.61 10.55 67.70
CA SER A 565 22.11 10.94 69.03
C SER A 565 20.63 10.66 69.27
N LEU A 566 19.88 10.24 68.25
CA LEU A 566 18.45 9.88 68.35
C LEU A 566 18.21 8.36 68.32
N ALA A 567 19.26 7.55 68.16
CA ALA A 567 19.20 6.09 68.11
C ALA A 567 19.80 5.37 69.33
N PHE A 568 20.30 6.12 70.32
CA PHE A 568 20.67 5.60 71.64
C PHE A 568 19.82 6.27 72.72
N PRO A 569 18.76 5.63 73.21
CA PRO A 569 18.30 5.90 74.57
C PRO A 569 19.42 5.48 75.51
N THR A 570 19.88 6.40 76.33
CA THR A 570 20.59 6.13 77.58
C THR A 570 19.79 5.13 78.41
N ASP A 571 20.21 3.87 78.42
CA ASP A 571 20.24 3.00 79.60
C ASP A 571 21.04 1.73 79.28
N PHE A 572 21.68 1.18 80.31
CA PHE A 572 22.73 0.15 80.33
C PHE A 572 24.17 0.63 80.14
N MET A 573 24.62 1.47 81.09
CA MET A 573 25.76 1.07 81.91
C MET A 573 25.25 0.10 82.98
N ASP A 574 25.69 -1.16 82.90
CA ASP A 574 26.31 -1.94 83.98
C ASP A 574 27.12 -3.09 83.35
#